data_AF-A0A2N9NNA5-F1
#
_entry.id   AF-A0A2N9NNA5-F1
#
_cell.length_a   1.000
_cell.length_b   1.000
_cell.length_c   1.000
_cell.angle_alpha   90.00
_cell.angle_beta   90.00
_cell.angle_gamma   90.00
#
_symmetry.space_group_name_H-M   'P 1'
#
loop_
_entity.id
_entity.type
_entity.pdbx_description
1 polymer ?
#
loop_
_entity_poly.entity_id
_entity_poly.type
_entity_poly.pdbx_seq_one_letter_code
_entity_poly.pdbx_strand_id
1 'polypeptide(L)'
;MKTVLAIPMLAAAGLTAGCFSTPQRGLVLDPIGPPPVHASGPGLQGSLVVFSAFDPAPDPTGDPYRHPYSNYRIYSKDGKIVQRVHNDNHALFDAPKEVPLPVDSYRVVAHANGYGIVTVPVVIRPGQRTTVHLEGSPAWADKAAFADSNPVCLPHGEIAGWRADTGSTSP
;
A
#
# COMPACT_ATOMS: atom_id res chain seq x y z
N MET A 1 -82.05 2.69 9.35
CA MET A 1 -81.02 2.01 10.17
C MET A 1 -79.79 1.85 9.30
N LYS A 2 -78.69 2.54 9.61
CA LYS A 2 -77.47 2.55 8.78
C LYS A 2 -76.27 2.42 9.72
N THR A 3 -75.62 1.26 9.68
CA THR A 3 -74.50 0.87 10.54
C THR A 3 -73.24 1.63 10.14
N VAL A 4 -72.57 2.25 11.12
CA VAL A 4 -71.26 2.90 10.97
C VAL A 4 -70.20 1.85 11.29
N LEU A 5 -69.37 1.51 10.32
CA LEU A 5 -68.22 0.62 10.48
C LEU A 5 -66.99 1.48 10.83
N ALA A 6 -66.45 1.35 12.03
CA ALA A 6 -65.20 1.99 12.44
C ALA A 6 -64.01 1.12 12.00
N ILE A 7 -63.05 1.70 11.28
CA ILE A 7 -61.80 1.05 10.89
C ILE A 7 -60.66 1.72 11.68
N PRO A 8 -59.92 1.02 12.55
CA PRO A 8 -58.70 1.55 13.12
C PRO A 8 -57.55 1.21 12.16
N MET A 9 -56.92 2.21 11.55
CA MET A 9 -55.71 1.98 10.75
C MET A 9 -54.47 2.36 11.57
N LEU A 10 -53.68 1.31 11.81
CA LEU A 10 -52.46 1.24 12.60
C LEU A 10 -51.37 2.18 12.06
N ALA A 11 -50.74 2.96 12.95
CA ALA A 11 -49.56 3.74 12.65
C ALA A 11 -48.34 2.82 12.49
N ALA A 12 -47.67 2.88 11.34
CA ALA A 12 -46.37 2.26 11.12
C ALA A 12 -45.28 3.35 11.10
N ALA A 13 -44.60 3.55 12.23
CA ALA A 13 -43.41 4.38 12.30
C ALA A 13 -42.22 3.57 11.74
N GLY A 14 -41.75 3.93 10.54
CA GLY A 14 -40.57 3.34 9.92
C GLY A 14 -39.29 3.80 10.62
N LEU A 15 -38.62 2.90 11.33
CA LEU A 15 -37.25 3.10 11.81
C LEU A 15 -36.28 2.81 10.65
N THR A 16 -35.88 3.85 9.90
CA THR A 16 -34.75 3.72 8.97
C THR A 16 -33.45 3.85 9.75
N ALA A 17 -32.99 2.75 10.34
CA ALA A 17 -31.61 2.62 10.81
C ALA A 17 -30.69 2.43 9.58
N GLY A 18 -30.30 3.53 8.95
CA GLY A 18 -29.25 3.51 7.93
C GLY A 18 -27.91 3.30 8.62
N CYS A 19 -27.32 2.11 8.47
CA CYS A 19 -25.90 1.92 8.72
C CYS A 19 -25.14 2.85 7.77
N PHE A 20 -24.65 3.99 8.26
CA PHE A 20 -23.57 4.70 7.58
C PHE A 20 -22.40 3.72 7.52
N SER A 21 -22.11 3.21 6.33
CA SER A 21 -20.83 2.55 6.05
C SER A 21 -19.76 3.56 6.38
N THR A 22 -19.10 3.39 7.53
CA THR A 22 -17.92 4.17 7.89
C THR A 22 -16.99 4.14 6.68
N PRO A 23 -16.50 5.28 6.17
CA PRO A 23 -15.55 5.26 5.07
C PRO A 23 -14.41 4.36 5.52
N GLN A 24 -14.23 3.25 4.81
CA GLN A 24 -13.20 2.27 5.09
C GLN A 24 -11.88 3.03 4.99
N ARG A 25 -11.34 3.47 6.15
CA ARG A 25 -10.02 4.06 6.21
C ARG A 25 -9.10 2.99 5.68
N GLY A 26 -8.63 3.17 4.44
CA GLY A 26 -7.76 2.19 3.78
C GLY A 26 -6.60 1.85 4.69
N LEU A 27 -6.14 0.60 4.65
CA LEU A 27 -5.04 0.13 5.50
C LEU A 27 -3.84 1.06 5.32
N VAL A 28 -3.36 1.65 6.42
CA VAL A 28 -2.13 2.45 6.46
C VAL A 28 -1.09 1.65 7.21
N LEU A 29 0.06 1.40 6.58
CA LEU A 29 1.18 0.72 7.21
C LEU A 29 2.06 1.70 7.97
N ASP A 30 2.90 1.16 8.86
CA ASP A 30 4.00 1.93 9.43
C ASP A 30 5.02 2.35 8.35
N PRO A 31 5.81 3.40 8.60
CA PRO A 31 6.79 3.87 7.63
C PRO A 31 7.83 2.81 7.26
N ILE A 32 8.00 2.59 5.95
CA ILE A 32 9.01 1.68 5.38
C ILE A 32 10.21 2.47 4.88
N GLY A 33 11.41 2.00 5.21
CA GLY A 33 12.67 2.60 4.81
C GLY A 33 13.61 1.60 4.15
N PRO A 34 14.83 2.03 3.82
CA PRO A 34 15.88 1.12 3.38
C PRO A 34 16.34 0.22 4.54
N PRO A 35 17.04 -0.89 4.25
CA PRO A 35 17.64 -1.75 5.27
C PRO A 35 18.55 -0.96 6.24
N PRO A 36 18.61 -1.34 7.53
CA PRO A 36 19.39 -0.65 8.56
C PRO A 36 20.91 -0.71 8.35
N VAL A 37 21.40 -1.40 7.32
CA VAL A 37 22.82 -1.54 7.02
C VAL A 37 23.06 -1.33 5.55
N HIS A 38 23.43 -0.13 5.13
CA HIS A 38 24.35 0.18 4.03
C HIS A 38 24.78 1.63 4.20
N ALA A 39 26.08 1.93 4.00
CA ALA A 39 26.57 3.31 4.02
C ALA A 39 25.66 4.19 3.16
N SER A 40 25.16 5.30 3.71
CA SER A 40 24.50 6.31 2.89
C SER A 40 25.48 6.73 1.81
N GLY A 41 25.11 6.54 0.54
CA GLY A 41 25.94 6.97 -0.57
C GLY A 41 25.95 8.49 -0.65
N PRO A 42 27.00 9.11 -1.21
CA PRO A 42 26.94 10.53 -1.53
C PRO A 42 25.80 10.77 -2.55
N GLY A 43 24.94 11.74 -2.30
CA GLY A 43 23.88 12.11 -3.25
C GLY A 43 22.63 12.71 -2.60
N LEU A 44 21.71 13.15 -3.46
CA LEU A 44 20.40 13.72 -3.09
C LEU A 44 19.23 12.80 -3.46
N GLN A 45 19.52 11.57 -3.91
CA GLN A 45 18.52 10.62 -4.41
C GLN A 45 18.74 9.25 -3.79
N GLY A 46 17.64 8.51 -3.61
CA GLY A 46 17.63 7.07 -3.44
C GLY A 46 16.67 6.44 -4.45
N SER A 47 16.29 5.19 -4.22
CA SER A 47 15.31 4.52 -5.09
C SER A 47 14.22 3.82 -4.29
N LEU A 48 13.06 3.68 -4.94
CA LEU A 48 11.90 2.95 -4.45
C LEU A 48 11.60 1.79 -5.40
N VAL A 49 11.38 0.60 -4.83
CA VAL A 49 10.83 -0.56 -5.53
C VAL A 49 9.59 -1.01 -4.76
N VAL A 50 8.48 -1.23 -5.49
CA VAL A 50 7.22 -1.66 -4.89
C VAL A 50 6.76 -2.93 -5.58
N PHE A 51 6.78 -4.04 -4.87
CA PHE A 51 6.13 -5.28 -5.28
C PHE A 51 4.65 -5.17 -4.87
N SER A 52 3.82 -4.58 -5.74
CA SER A 52 2.38 -4.42 -5.48
C SER A 52 1.64 -5.75 -5.63
N ALA A 53 0.32 -5.79 -5.39
CA ALA A 53 -0.49 -6.91 -5.87
C ALA A 53 -0.33 -7.07 -7.39
N PHE A 54 -0.39 -8.29 -7.90
CA PHE A 54 -0.46 -8.53 -9.35
C PHE A 54 -1.69 -7.87 -9.95
N ASP A 55 -1.55 -7.34 -11.16
CA ASP A 55 -2.68 -6.79 -11.91
C ASP A 55 -3.64 -7.94 -12.27
N PRO A 56 -4.92 -7.88 -11.85
CA PRO A 56 -5.90 -8.89 -12.23
C PRO A 56 -6.33 -8.75 -13.70
N ALA A 57 -5.97 -7.66 -14.39
CA ALA A 57 -6.27 -7.48 -15.80
C ALA A 57 -5.47 -8.49 -16.63
N PRO A 58 -6.10 -9.08 -17.68
CA PRO A 58 -5.40 -9.96 -18.59
C PRO A 58 -4.26 -9.21 -19.27
N ASP A 59 -3.08 -9.84 -19.35
CA ASP A 59 -1.93 -9.28 -20.05
C ASP A 59 -2.30 -9.01 -21.53
N PRO A 60 -2.18 -7.77 -22.02
CA PRO A 60 -2.55 -7.43 -23.39
C PRO A 60 -1.64 -8.09 -24.43
N THR A 61 -0.47 -8.60 -24.03
CA THR A 61 0.42 -9.37 -24.93
C THR A 61 -0.02 -10.83 -25.06
N GLY A 62 -0.94 -11.28 -24.19
CA GLY A 62 -1.49 -12.63 -24.19
C GLY A 62 -0.52 -13.68 -23.62
N ASP A 63 0.53 -13.27 -22.91
CA ASP A 63 1.47 -14.19 -22.28
C ASP A 63 0.88 -14.69 -20.95
N PRO A 64 0.49 -15.98 -20.86
CA PRO A 64 -0.14 -16.53 -19.66
C PRO A 64 0.86 -16.71 -18.50
N TYR A 65 2.16 -16.57 -18.75
CA TYR A 65 3.20 -16.68 -17.73
C TYR A 65 3.59 -15.34 -17.13
N ARG A 66 3.01 -14.25 -17.64
CA ARG A 66 3.30 -12.90 -17.22
C ARG A 66 2.34 -12.44 -16.13
N HIS A 67 2.88 -12.03 -14.99
CA HIS A 67 2.10 -11.49 -13.88
C HIS A 67 2.60 -10.08 -13.56
N PRO A 68 2.12 -9.05 -14.29
CA PRO A 68 2.59 -7.69 -14.06
C PRO A 68 2.13 -7.20 -12.68
N TYR A 69 2.99 -6.44 -12.01
CA TYR A 69 2.61 -5.75 -10.78
C TYR A 69 1.65 -4.60 -11.09
N SER A 70 0.62 -4.43 -10.27
CA SER A 70 -0.37 -3.36 -10.44
C SER A 70 0.26 -1.97 -10.30
N ASN A 71 -0.27 -1.02 -11.08
CA ASN A 71 0.17 0.37 -11.04
C ASN A 71 -0.09 1.03 -9.68
N TYR A 72 0.73 2.02 -9.34
CA TYR A 72 0.60 2.73 -8.07
C TYR A 72 0.86 4.23 -8.21
N ARG A 73 0.62 4.98 -7.13
CA ARG A 73 0.81 6.43 -7.08
C ARG A 73 1.73 6.80 -5.93
N ILE A 74 2.63 7.73 -6.18
CA ILE A 74 3.53 8.31 -5.20
C ILE A 74 3.05 9.74 -4.93
N TYR A 75 2.85 10.04 -3.66
CA TYR A 75 2.50 11.37 -3.17
C TYR A 75 3.63 11.89 -2.29
N SER A 76 3.86 13.19 -2.38
CA SER A 76 4.68 13.94 -1.45
C SER A 76 4.04 13.99 -0.05
N LYS A 77 4.81 14.39 0.97
CA LYS A 77 4.31 14.56 2.34
C LYS A 77 3.12 15.52 2.44
N ASP A 78 3.09 16.58 1.63
CA ASP A 78 1.99 17.55 1.51
C ASP A 78 0.81 17.04 0.68
N GLY A 79 0.88 15.81 0.16
CA GLY A 79 -0.24 15.14 -0.51
C GLY A 79 -0.39 15.45 -1.99
N LYS A 80 0.56 16.16 -2.59
CA LYS A 80 0.60 16.35 -4.05
C LYS A 80 1.10 15.08 -4.71
N ILE A 81 0.48 14.73 -5.83
CA ILE A 81 0.96 13.62 -6.64
C ILE A 81 2.33 13.95 -7.21
N VAL A 82 3.32 13.10 -6.90
CA VAL A 82 4.67 13.19 -7.44
C VAL A 82 4.73 12.39 -8.74
N GLN A 83 4.20 11.17 -8.73
CA GLN A 83 4.25 10.30 -9.90
C GLN A 83 3.12 9.26 -9.92
N ARG A 84 2.64 8.91 -11.11
CA ARG A 84 1.89 7.69 -11.39
C ARG A 84 2.85 6.68 -12.00
N VAL A 85 3.02 5.53 -11.35
CA VAL A 85 4.01 4.53 -11.76
C VAL A 85 3.30 3.40 -12.48
N HIS A 86 3.67 3.21 -13.75
CA HIS A 86 3.40 1.95 -14.44
C HIS A 86 4.39 0.92 -13.88
N ASN A 87 3.90 -0.04 -13.10
CA ASN A 87 4.76 -0.93 -12.30
C ASN A 87 5.19 -2.17 -13.07
N ASP A 88 5.54 -1.96 -14.33
CA ASP A 88 5.96 -2.96 -15.26
C ASP A 88 7.23 -2.44 -15.93
N ASN A 89 8.27 -3.26 -15.96
CA ASN A 89 9.54 -2.93 -16.59
C ASN A 89 9.66 -3.51 -18.02
N HIS A 90 8.63 -4.20 -18.52
CA HIS A 90 8.61 -4.89 -19.82
C HIS A 90 9.82 -5.82 -20.06
N ALA A 91 10.49 -6.26 -18.98
CA ALA A 91 11.65 -7.14 -19.04
C ALA A 91 11.20 -8.61 -18.95
N LEU A 92 11.96 -9.51 -19.57
CA LEU A 92 11.69 -10.96 -19.66
C LEU A 92 11.50 -11.67 -18.31
N PHE A 93 11.95 -11.05 -17.21
CA PHE A 93 11.73 -11.51 -15.85
C PHE A 93 11.03 -10.35 -15.13
N ASP A 94 9.71 -10.41 -15.02
CA ASP A 94 8.79 -9.35 -14.55
C ASP A 94 9.18 -8.78 -13.17
N ALA A 95 10.18 -7.91 -13.12
CA ALA A 95 10.56 -7.18 -11.92
C ALA A 95 9.76 -5.87 -11.83
N PRO A 96 9.35 -5.44 -10.62
CA PRO A 96 8.72 -4.14 -10.47
C PRO A 96 9.67 -3.02 -10.90
N LYS A 97 9.07 -1.89 -11.27
CA LYS A 97 9.84 -0.73 -11.72
C LYS A 97 10.58 -0.08 -10.56
N GLU A 98 11.90 0.08 -10.71
CA GLU A 98 12.71 0.91 -9.81
C GLU A 98 12.53 2.40 -10.14
N VAL A 99 12.16 3.18 -9.13
CA VAL A 99 11.85 4.61 -9.27
C VAL A 99 12.90 5.44 -8.49
N PRO A 100 13.74 6.23 -9.16
CA PRO A 100 14.62 7.16 -8.49
C PRO A 100 13.80 8.31 -7.88
N LEU A 101 14.06 8.64 -6.62
CA LEU A 101 13.36 9.70 -5.89
C LEU A 101 14.37 10.55 -5.11
N PRO A 102 14.13 11.87 -4.99
CA PRO A 102 14.85 12.71 -4.05
C PRO A 102 14.69 12.19 -2.61
N VAL A 103 15.70 12.45 -1.79
CA VAL A 103 15.70 12.13 -0.36
C VAL A 103 14.61 12.95 0.34
N ASP A 104 13.52 12.27 0.71
CA ASP A 104 12.40 12.81 1.49
C ASP A 104 11.52 11.64 1.97
N SER A 105 10.41 11.97 2.62
CA SER A 105 9.31 11.06 2.94
C SER A 105 8.15 11.20 1.96
N TYR A 106 7.58 10.08 1.55
CA TYR A 106 6.49 9.98 0.59
C TYR A 106 5.36 9.10 1.12
N ARG A 107 4.20 9.16 0.46
CA ARG A 107 3.11 8.19 0.60
C ARG A 107 2.92 7.45 -0.70
N VAL A 108 3.02 6.12 -0.64
CA VAL A 108 2.71 5.22 -1.74
C VAL A 108 1.30 4.72 -1.57
N VAL A 109 0.47 4.84 -2.61
CA VAL A 109 -0.88 4.26 -2.65
C VAL A 109 -0.90 3.18 -3.72
N ALA A 110 -1.00 1.93 -3.30
CA ALA A 110 -0.86 0.74 -4.13
C ALA A 110 -1.87 -0.34 -3.72
N HIS A 111 -2.08 -1.34 -4.59
CA HIS A 111 -2.82 -2.53 -4.22
C HIS A 111 -1.94 -3.50 -3.43
N ALA A 112 -2.51 -4.13 -2.40
CA ALA A 112 -1.93 -5.24 -1.67
C ALA A 112 -2.85 -6.46 -1.73
N ASN A 113 -2.26 -7.64 -1.88
CA ASN A 113 -2.99 -8.91 -1.90
C ASN A 113 -3.72 -9.11 -0.57
N GLY A 114 -5.03 -9.37 -0.64
CA GLY A 114 -5.89 -9.54 0.53
C GLY A 114 -6.35 -8.25 1.24
N TYR A 115 -5.87 -7.05 0.84
CA TYR A 115 -6.22 -5.78 1.50
C TYR A 115 -6.76 -4.70 0.58
N GLY A 116 -6.70 -4.89 -0.74
CA GLY A 116 -7.11 -3.86 -1.70
C GLY A 116 -6.13 -2.69 -1.68
N ILE A 117 -6.65 -1.45 -1.73
CA ILE A 117 -5.80 -0.25 -1.73
C ILE A 117 -5.26 0.01 -0.32
N VAL A 118 -3.93 0.13 -0.22
CA VAL A 118 -3.20 0.45 1.01
C VAL A 118 -2.40 1.73 0.83
N THR A 119 -2.15 2.44 1.93
CA THR A 119 -1.23 3.58 1.98
C THR A 119 0.02 3.20 2.76
N VAL A 120 1.18 3.38 2.15
CA VAL A 120 2.48 3.05 2.75
C VAL A 120 3.30 4.33 2.84
N PRO A 121 3.54 4.88 4.04
CA PRO A 121 4.56 5.90 4.22
C PRO A 121 5.92 5.30 3.89
N VAL A 122 6.73 5.99 3.09
CA VAL A 122 8.08 5.52 2.73
C VAL A 122 9.11 6.61 2.96
N VAL A 123 10.32 6.24 3.40
CA VAL A 123 11.45 7.14 3.61
C VAL A 123 12.55 6.78 2.62
N ILE A 124 12.96 7.74 1.79
CA ILE A 124 14.06 7.56 0.83
C ILE A 124 15.34 8.16 1.40
N ARG A 125 16.44 7.41 1.34
CA ARG A 125 17.77 7.82 1.83
C ARG A 125 18.81 7.88 0.70
N PRO A 126 19.86 8.71 0.83
CA PRO A 126 20.89 8.86 -0.20
C PRO A 126 21.52 7.53 -0.62
N GLY A 127 21.48 7.22 -1.91
CA GLY A 127 22.12 6.05 -2.52
C GLY A 127 21.55 4.70 -2.07
N GLN A 128 20.42 4.68 -1.38
CA GLN A 128 19.82 3.45 -0.84
C GLN A 128 18.49 3.13 -1.53
N ARG A 129 18.20 1.82 -1.61
CA ARG A 129 16.94 1.29 -2.10
C ARG A 129 15.99 1.02 -0.94
N THR A 130 14.80 1.60 -1.03
CA THR A 130 13.66 1.27 -0.18
C THR A 130 12.77 0.30 -0.93
N THR A 131 12.46 -0.84 -0.32
CA THR A 131 11.65 -1.88 -0.96
C THR A 131 10.39 -2.11 -0.15
N VAL A 132 9.25 -2.09 -0.84
CA VAL A 132 7.91 -2.33 -0.27
C VAL A 132 7.33 -3.59 -0.91
N HIS A 133 6.81 -4.48 -0.08
CA HIS A 133 6.21 -5.74 -0.50
C HIS A 133 4.75 -5.84 -0.06
N LEU A 134 3.87 -6.02 -1.03
CA LEU A 134 2.41 -6.03 -0.91
C LEU A 134 1.79 -7.19 -1.73
N GLU A 135 2.60 -7.88 -2.53
CA GLU A 135 2.28 -9.09 -3.27
C GLU A 135 2.08 -10.30 -2.35
N GLY A 136 2.57 -10.21 -1.11
CA GLY A 136 2.45 -11.26 -0.10
C GLY A 136 3.29 -12.51 -0.41
N SER A 137 4.46 -12.31 -1.00
CA SER A 137 5.41 -13.40 -1.22
C SER A 137 6.34 -13.51 -0.01
N PRO A 138 6.46 -14.67 0.64
CA PRO A 138 7.40 -14.86 1.74
C PRO A 138 8.85 -15.00 1.26
N ALA A 139 9.09 -15.07 -0.05
CA ALA A 139 10.37 -15.47 -0.62
C ALA A 139 11.46 -14.38 -0.58
N TRP A 140 11.10 -13.11 -0.45
CA TRP A 140 12.06 -12.01 -0.52
C TRP A 140 12.67 -11.66 0.85
N ALA A 141 11.96 -11.97 1.95
CA ALA A 141 12.41 -11.59 3.28
C ALA A 141 13.40 -12.63 3.82
N ASP A 142 14.67 -12.26 3.91
CA ASP A 142 15.62 -12.98 4.75
C ASP A 142 15.19 -12.81 6.21
N LYS A 143 14.41 -13.78 6.71
CA LYS A 143 13.88 -13.76 8.07
C LYS A 143 14.98 -13.59 9.12
N ALA A 144 16.21 -14.04 8.86
CA ALA A 144 17.34 -13.85 9.77
C ALA A 144 17.79 -12.39 9.79
N ALA A 145 17.83 -11.71 8.64
CA ALA A 145 18.11 -10.28 8.56
C ALA A 145 17.05 -9.44 9.30
N PHE A 146 15.81 -9.91 9.35
CA PHE A 146 14.71 -9.21 10.03
C PHE A 146 14.52 -9.53 11.50
N ALA A 147 15.10 -10.63 12.01
CA ALA A 147 14.81 -11.19 13.33
C ALA A 147 14.93 -10.18 14.48
N ASP A 148 15.89 -9.24 14.37
CA ASP A 148 16.16 -8.22 15.39
C ASP A 148 15.75 -6.79 14.97
N SER A 149 15.03 -6.63 13.86
CA SER A 149 14.84 -5.32 13.19
C SER A 149 13.44 -4.69 13.30
N ASN A 150 12.50 -5.35 13.99
CA ASN A 150 11.10 -4.93 14.09
C ASN A 150 10.50 -4.46 12.74
N PRO A 151 10.37 -5.36 11.75
CA PRO A 151 9.89 -5.00 10.42
C PRO A 151 8.50 -4.38 10.43
N VAL A 152 8.15 -3.71 9.32
CA VAL A 152 6.76 -3.39 9.03
C VAL A 152 6.12 -4.62 8.44
N CYS A 153 4.99 -5.05 9.01
CA CYS A 153 4.23 -6.19 8.53
C CYS A 153 2.83 -5.77 8.07
N LEU A 154 2.28 -6.52 7.12
CA LEU A 154 0.85 -6.53 6.84
C LEU A 154 0.09 -7.11 8.05
N PRO A 155 -1.22 -6.83 8.20
CA PRO A 155 -2.00 -7.28 9.36
C PRO A 155 -2.00 -8.79 9.60
N HIS A 156 -1.78 -9.61 8.57
CA HIS A 156 -1.70 -11.07 8.69
C HIS A 156 -0.27 -11.58 9.00
N GLY A 157 0.70 -10.69 9.20
CA GLY A 157 2.04 -11.02 9.70
C GLY A 157 3.13 -11.14 8.64
N GLU A 158 2.82 -11.06 7.34
CA GLU A 158 3.86 -11.00 6.31
C GLU A 158 4.61 -9.68 6.36
N ILE A 159 5.92 -9.76 6.15
CA ILE A 159 6.79 -8.59 6.15
C ILE A 159 6.50 -7.78 4.89
N ALA A 160 6.28 -6.48 5.06
CA ALA A 160 6.07 -5.52 3.99
C ALA A 160 7.33 -4.69 3.70
N GLY A 161 8.27 -4.60 4.65
CA GLY A 161 9.48 -3.80 4.49
C GLY A 161 10.25 -3.61 5.78
N TRP A 162 11.43 -3.00 5.67
CA TRP A 162 12.17 -2.51 6.82
C TRP A 162 11.46 -1.33 7.43
N ARG A 163 11.32 -1.31 8.76
CA ARG A 163 10.82 -0.13 9.46
C ARG A 163 11.78 1.02 9.25
N ALA A 164 11.25 2.16 8.81
CA ALA A 164 12.06 3.35 8.65
C ALA A 164 12.55 3.81 10.02
N ASP A 165 13.84 4.11 10.13
CA ASP A 165 14.35 4.95 11.20
C ASP A 165 13.87 6.39 10.94
N THR A 166 12.71 6.69 11.50
CA THR A 166 12.19 8.06 11.62
C THR A 166 12.99 8.73 12.72
N GLY A 167 14.26 9.05 12.41
CA GLY A 167 15.22 9.56 13.39
C GLY A 167 14.54 10.47 14.40
N SER A 168 14.66 10.11 15.67
CA SER A 168 14.01 10.77 16.80
C SER A 168 14.15 12.29 16.66
N THR A 169 13.10 12.94 16.18
CA THR A 169 12.88 14.33 16.55
C THR A 169 12.40 14.26 17.98
N SER A 170 13.36 14.22 18.90
CA SER A 170 13.10 14.56 20.29
C SER A 170 12.50 15.97 20.29
N PRO A 171 11.39 16.21 21.02
CA PRO A 171 10.97 17.58 21.32
C PRO A 171 12.07 18.33 22.08
#